data_AF-A0A2M7NZZ0-F1
#
_entry.id   AF-A0A2M7NZZ0-F1
#
_cell.length_a   1.000
_cell.length_b   1.000
_cell.length_c   1.000
_cell.angle_alpha   90.00
_cell.angle_beta   90.00
_cell.angle_gamma   90.00
#
_symmetry.space_group_name_H-M   'P 1'
#
loop_
_entity.id
_entity.type
_entity.pdbx_description
1 polymer ?
#
loop_
_entity_poly.entity_id
_entity_poly.type
_entity_poly.pdbx_seq_one_letter_code
_entity_poly.pdbx_strand_id
1 'polypeptide(L)'
;MFIKGYSKGGEKMKKEKGFTLIELMIVVAIIGILAAIAIPRFAALIDKAREAGARGNLGAIRSAIAIYYGDTKGYWPHSLDTQAYTVGTGASKEYLPAFITRYLSRVPYATLKRSVANSRNNTVATISTGPEAEIATTSCDLDTGGWIYSPNSGDCRINHQGTDTSVLTDPGSTMLYCNYGHEEP
;
A
#
# COMPACT_ATOMS: atom_id res chain seq x y z
N MET A 1 -19.88 75.26 43.31
CA MET A 1 -19.68 74.56 42.02
C MET A 1 -18.21 74.13 41.98
N PHE A 2 -17.91 72.89 42.39
CA PHE A 2 -16.55 72.37 42.50
C PHE A 2 -16.21 71.55 41.26
N ILE A 3 -15.15 71.94 40.54
CA ILE A 3 -14.64 71.22 39.37
C ILE A 3 -13.61 70.19 39.88
N LYS A 4 -13.91 68.91 39.69
CA LYS A 4 -13.02 67.78 40.03
C LYS A 4 -11.98 67.62 38.91
N GLY A 5 -10.73 67.93 39.20
CA GLY A 5 -9.60 67.69 38.29
C GLY A 5 -9.26 66.20 38.19
N TYR A 6 -9.28 65.67 36.98
CA TYR A 6 -8.83 64.30 36.69
C TYR A 6 -7.31 64.29 36.47
N SER A 7 -6.60 63.59 37.35
CA SER A 7 -5.17 63.29 37.23
C SER A 7 -4.96 62.19 36.17
N LYS A 8 -4.28 62.54 35.07
CA LYS A 8 -3.84 61.58 34.05
C LYS A 8 -2.70 60.73 34.62
N GLY A 9 -3.00 59.48 34.98
CA GLY A 9 -1.98 58.47 35.23
C GLY A 9 -1.24 58.16 33.93
N GLY A 10 0.07 58.39 33.90
CA GLY A 10 0.92 58.10 32.75
C GLY A 10 1.05 56.60 32.51
N GLU A 11 0.45 56.11 31.43
CA GLU A 11 0.70 54.77 30.90
C GLU A 11 2.16 54.67 30.45
N LYS A 12 2.93 53.78 31.10
CA LYS A 12 4.26 53.42 30.65
C LYS A 12 4.14 52.60 29.37
N MET A 13 4.35 53.25 28.22
CA MET A 13 4.55 52.59 26.93
C MET A 13 5.64 51.52 27.07
N LYS A 14 5.26 50.24 27.10
CA LYS A 14 6.22 49.13 27.03
C LYS A 14 6.91 49.22 25.68
N LYS A 15 8.25 49.35 25.68
CA LYS A 15 9.03 49.27 24.44
C LYS A 15 8.93 47.85 23.90
N GLU A 16 8.12 47.65 22.88
CA GLU A 16 8.13 46.39 22.13
C GLU A 16 9.48 46.27 21.43
N LYS A 17 10.25 45.25 21.80
CA LYS A 17 11.49 44.91 21.11
C LYS A 17 11.09 44.22 19.81
N GLY A 18 11.23 44.92 18.69
CA GLY A 18 11.07 44.32 17.36
C GLY A 18 12.18 43.31 17.06
N PHE A 19 11.82 42.24 16.35
CA PHE A 19 12.77 41.24 15.84
C PHE A 19 13.69 41.90 14.81
N THR A 20 14.99 41.59 14.84
CA THR A 20 15.90 42.14 13.83
C THR A 20 15.76 41.37 12.51
N LEU A 21 15.84 42.06 11.38
CA LEU A 21 15.82 41.39 10.05
C LEU A 21 16.96 40.37 9.91
N ILE A 22 18.11 40.66 10.53
CA ILE A 22 19.26 39.76 10.50
C ILE A 22 19.03 38.47 11.32
N GLU A 23 18.34 38.54 12.46
CA GLU A 23 17.92 37.33 13.19
C GLU A 23 17.06 36.43 12.31
N LEU A 24 16.09 37.01 11.61
CA LEU A 24 15.22 36.24 10.74
C LEU A 24 15.99 35.61 9.56
N MET A 25 16.93 36.36 8.97
CA MET A 25 17.75 35.87 7.84
C MET A 25 18.62 34.67 8.22
N ILE A 26 19.25 34.71 9.39
CA ILE A 26 20.09 33.59 9.85
C ILE A 26 19.23 32.36 10.15
N VAL A 27 18.03 32.55 10.71
CA VAL A 27 17.11 31.44 11.01
C VAL A 27 16.67 30.72 9.74
N VAL A 28 16.23 31.45 8.71
CA VAL A 28 15.81 30.81 7.44
C VAL A 28 16.99 30.17 6.71
N ALA A 29 18.20 30.73 6.83
CA ALA A 29 19.40 30.13 6.26
C ALA A 29 19.73 28.78 6.93
N ILE A 30 19.65 28.70 8.26
CA ILE A 30 19.89 27.44 9.00
C ILE A 30 18.80 26.41 8.67
N ILE A 31 17.53 26.80 8.67
CA ILE A 31 16.41 25.90 8.31
C ILE A 31 16.58 25.40 6.86
N GLY A 32 17.03 26.24 5.93
CA GLY A 32 17.31 25.86 4.55
C GLY A 32 18.37 24.76 4.44
N ILE A 33 19.47 24.87 5.18
CA ILE A 33 20.53 23.83 5.20
C ILE A 33 20.00 22.52 5.78
N LEU A 34 19.26 22.58 6.90
CA LEU A 34 18.69 21.39 7.52
C LEU A 34 17.66 20.71 6.61
N ALA A 35 16.79 21.47 5.96
CA ALA A 35 15.78 20.96 5.04
C ALA A 35 16.41 20.26 3.82
N ALA A 36 17.47 20.83 3.25
CA ALA A 36 18.16 20.25 2.09
C ALA A 36 18.69 18.83 2.34
N ILE A 37 19.15 18.54 3.56
CA ILE A 37 19.65 17.20 3.94
C ILE A 37 18.50 16.29 4.40
N ALA A 38 17.50 16.85 5.10
CA ALA A 38 16.42 16.08 5.70
C ALA A 38 15.42 15.54 4.65
N ILE A 39 15.03 16.36 3.66
CA ILE A 39 14.03 16.01 2.65
C ILE A 39 14.35 14.70 1.89
N PRO A 40 15.55 14.52 1.29
CA PRO A 40 15.84 13.29 0.56
C PRO A 40 15.86 12.04 1.47
N ARG A 41 16.33 12.18 2.72
CA ARG A 41 16.32 11.09 3.70
C ARG A 41 14.90 10.72 4.13
N PHE A 42 14.04 11.71 4.33
CA PHE A 42 12.66 11.50 4.74
C PHE A 42 11.85 10.77 3.66
N ALA A 43 12.05 11.10 2.39
CA ALA A 43 11.42 10.40 1.28
C ALA A 43 11.77 8.90 1.26
N ALA A 44 13.05 8.55 1.45
CA ALA A 44 13.48 7.15 1.52
C ALA A 44 12.92 6.41 2.75
N LEU A 45 12.74 7.10 3.89
CA LEU A 45 12.13 6.52 5.09
C LEU A 45 10.64 6.21 4.87
N ILE A 46 9.89 7.10 4.20
CA ILE A 46 8.50 6.84 3.83
C ILE A 46 8.39 5.61 2.93
N ASP A 47 9.28 5.49 1.95
CA ASP A 47 9.27 4.35 1.02
C ASP A 47 9.52 3.02 1.75
N LYS A 48 10.47 3.00 2.69
CA LYS A 48 10.71 1.83 3.56
C LYS A 48 9.52 1.52 4.49
N ALA A 49 8.87 2.55 5.03
CA ALA A 49 7.69 2.37 5.88
C ALA A 49 6.52 1.77 5.09
N ARG A 50 6.33 2.22 3.86
CA ARG A 50 5.34 1.67 2.91
C ARG A 50 5.61 0.21 2.56
N GLU A 51 6.87 -0.12 2.26
CA GLU A 51 7.28 -1.51 2.02
C GLU A 51 7.05 -2.40 3.25
N ALA A 52 7.38 -1.91 4.45
CA ALA A 52 7.10 -2.64 5.69
C ALA A 52 5.60 -2.87 5.92
N GLY A 53 4.76 -1.86 5.64
CA GLY A 53 3.30 -1.99 5.69
C GLY A 53 2.77 -3.01 4.68
N ALA A 54 3.28 -2.97 3.43
CA ALA A 54 2.93 -3.96 2.41
C ALA A 54 3.34 -5.38 2.83
N ARG A 55 4.50 -5.57 3.45
CA ARG A 55 4.92 -6.88 3.99
C ARG A 55 4.01 -7.37 5.12
N GLY A 56 3.54 -6.47 5.99
CA GLY A 56 2.55 -6.80 7.01
C GLY A 56 1.23 -7.30 6.40
N ASN A 57 0.73 -6.57 5.40
CA ASN A 57 -0.47 -6.95 4.65
C ASN A 57 -0.29 -8.28 3.90
N LEU A 58 0.89 -8.54 3.34
CA LEU A 58 1.24 -9.81 2.70
C LEU A 58 1.13 -10.98 3.68
N GLY A 59 1.61 -10.80 4.91
CA GLY A 59 1.50 -11.79 5.97
C GLY A 59 0.05 -12.16 6.28
N ALA A 60 -0.85 -11.17 6.32
CA ALA A 60 -2.28 -11.41 6.52
C ALA A 60 -2.89 -12.22 5.36
N ILE A 61 -2.54 -11.91 4.11
CA ILE A 61 -3.00 -12.66 2.93
C ILE A 61 -2.48 -14.11 2.98
N ARG A 62 -1.18 -14.31 3.20
CA ARG A 62 -0.56 -15.65 3.29
C ARG A 62 -1.17 -16.48 4.41
N SER A 63 -1.44 -15.88 5.57
CA SER A 63 -2.12 -16.55 6.67
C SER A 63 -3.53 -16.99 6.28
N ALA A 64 -4.30 -16.14 5.61
CA ALA A 64 -5.64 -16.49 5.14
C ALA A 64 -5.62 -17.61 4.09
N ILE A 65 -4.65 -17.59 3.17
CA ILE A 65 -4.43 -18.67 2.18
C ILE A 65 -4.09 -20.00 2.87
N ALA A 66 -3.22 -19.97 3.89
CA ALA A 66 -2.86 -21.17 4.64
C ALA A 66 -4.07 -21.77 5.41
N ILE A 67 -4.91 -20.92 6.01
CA ILE A 67 -6.14 -21.37 6.66
C ILE A 67 -7.10 -21.97 5.63
N TYR A 68 -7.28 -21.31 4.48
CA TYR A 68 -8.10 -21.84 3.39
C TYR A 68 -7.65 -23.24 2.99
N TYR A 69 -6.36 -23.43 2.74
CA TYR A 69 -5.78 -24.71 2.35
C TYR A 69 -6.06 -25.83 3.37
N GLY A 70 -6.00 -25.50 4.67
CA GLY A 70 -6.36 -26.44 5.74
C GLY A 70 -7.85 -26.82 5.74
N ASP A 71 -8.73 -25.84 5.53
CA ASP A 71 -10.19 -26.03 5.52
C ASP A 71 -10.68 -26.77 4.26
N THR A 72 -10.01 -26.61 3.12
CA THR A 72 -10.40 -27.17 1.82
C THR A 72 -9.65 -28.46 1.46
N LYS A 73 -9.23 -29.26 2.45
CA LYS A 73 -8.56 -30.55 2.22
C LYS A 73 -7.31 -30.46 1.32
N GLY A 74 -6.60 -29.33 1.37
CA GLY A 74 -5.39 -29.12 0.59
C GLY A 74 -5.60 -28.51 -0.80
N TYR A 75 -6.73 -27.84 -1.04
CA TYR A 75 -6.91 -27.02 -2.24
C TYR A 75 -6.51 -25.57 -1.98
N TRP A 76 -5.62 -25.03 -2.81
CA TRP A 76 -5.35 -23.59 -2.80
C TRP A 76 -6.57 -22.81 -3.32
N PRO A 77 -6.79 -21.56 -2.87
CA PRO A 77 -7.77 -20.68 -3.49
C PRO A 77 -7.50 -20.56 -5.00
N HIS A 78 -8.51 -20.78 -5.84
CA HIS A 78 -8.35 -20.54 -7.28
C HIS A 78 -8.22 -19.03 -7.57
N SER A 79 -8.89 -18.23 -6.77
CA SER A 79 -8.83 -16.77 -6.79
C SER A 79 -8.87 -16.18 -5.38
N LEU A 80 -8.32 -14.97 -5.23
CA LEU A 80 -8.40 -14.15 -4.02
C LEU A 80 -9.55 -13.14 -4.15
N ASP A 81 -10.72 -13.61 -4.60
CA ASP A 81 -11.92 -12.81 -4.82
C ASP A 81 -13.13 -13.38 -4.06
N THR A 82 -14.31 -12.83 -4.32
CA THR A 82 -15.58 -13.26 -3.71
C THR A 82 -16.24 -14.41 -4.46
N GLN A 83 -15.59 -15.03 -5.45
CA GLN A 83 -16.18 -16.10 -6.25
C GLN A 83 -15.86 -17.47 -5.64
N ALA A 84 -16.88 -18.32 -5.55
CA ALA A 84 -16.71 -19.73 -5.23
C ALA A 84 -16.26 -20.49 -6.49
N TYR A 85 -15.50 -21.58 -6.31
CA TYR A 85 -14.94 -22.35 -7.41
C TYR A 85 -15.24 -23.84 -7.24
N THR A 86 -15.33 -24.58 -8.35
CA THR A 86 -15.53 -26.03 -8.32
C THR A 86 -14.31 -26.75 -8.88
N VAL A 87 -13.77 -27.72 -8.14
CA VAL A 87 -12.67 -28.58 -8.59
C VAL A 87 -13.17 -29.99 -8.92
N GLY A 88 -12.41 -30.73 -9.72
CA GLY A 88 -12.76 -32.08 -10.16
C GLY A 88 -13.63 -32.11 -11.43
N THR A 89 -13.79 -33.31 -12.01
CA THR A 89 -14.53 -33.53 -13.26
C THR A 89 -15.64 -34.57 -13.05
N GLY A 90 -16.80 -34.38 -13.69
CA GLY A 90 -17.92 -35.32 -13.59
C GLY A 90 -18.58 -35.37 -12.21
N ALA A 91 -18.77 -36.57 -11.65
CA ALA A 91 -19.49 -36.79 -10.39
C ALA A 91 -18.65 -36.47 -9.13
N SER A 92 -17.33 -36.23 -9.26
CA SER A 92 -16.43 -35.88 -8.17
C SER A 92 -16.22 -34.37 -7.99
N LYS A 93 -17.18 -33.55 -8.45
CA LYS A 93 -17.12 -32.09 -8.26
C LYS A 93 -17.14 -31.74 -6.77
N GLU A 94 -16.14 -30.99 -6.33
CA GLU A 94 -16.06 -30.43 -4.98
C GLU A 94 -16.25 -28.91 -5.04
N TYR A 95 -17.17 -28.40 -4.22
CA TYR A 95 -17.44 -26.96 -4.10
C TYR A 95 -16.49 -26.36 -3.09
N LEU A 96 -15.61 -25.49 -3.56
CA LEU A 96 -14.71 -24.72 -2.71
C LEU A 96 -15.34 -23.37 -2.37
N PRO A 97 -15.28 -22.92 -1.10
CA PRO A 97 -15.84 -21.64 -0.71
C PRO A 97 -15.09 -20.49 -1.38
N ALA A 98 -15.76 -19.35 -1.51
CA ALA A 98 -15.11 -18.10 -1.87
C ALA A 98 -14.03 -17.75 -0.83
N PHE A 99 -12.89 -17.24 -1.31
CA PHE A 99 -11.77 -16.89 -0.45
C PHE A 99 -12.10 -15.63 0.38
N ILE A 100 -12.47 -14.55 -0.31
CA ILE A 100 -13.08 -13.40 0.32
C ILE A 100 -14.46 -13.84 0.84
N THR A 101 -14.91 -13.24 1.94
CA THR A 101 -16.15 -13.55 2.70
C THR A 101 -15.93 -14.47 3.90
N ARG A 102 -15.06 -15.49 3.80
CA ARG A 102 -14.81 -16.42 4.91
C ARG A 102 -13.45 -16.23 5.59
N TYR A 103 -12.40 -16.01 4.81
CA TYR A 103 -11.04 -15.96 5.33
C TYR A 103 -10.48 -14.53 5.39
N LEU A 104 -11.09 -13.63 4.63
CA LEU A 104 -10.70 -12.23 4.57
C LEU A 104 -11.90 -11.34 4.20
N SER A 105 -12.03 -10.17 4.84
CA SER A 105 -13.11 -9.21 4.53
C SER A 105 -12.88 -8.50 3.18
N ARG A 106 -11.62 -8.19 2.87
CA ARG A 106 -11.14 -7.71 1.56
C ARG A 106 -9.64 -7.95 1.47
N VAL A 107 -9.09 -8.15 0.27
CA VAL A 107 -7.64 -8.14 0.07
C VAL A 107 -7.10 -6.76 0.49
N PRO A 108 -6.11 -6.67 1.39
CA PRO A 108 -5.50 -5.39 1.76
C PRO A 108 -4.75 -4.79 0.57
N TYR A 109 -4.51 -3.48 0.59
CA TYR A 109 -3.80 -2.80 -0.48
C TYR A 109 -2.28 -2.96 -0.33
N ALA A 110 -1.58 -3.05 -1.47
CA ALA A 110 -0.12 -2.98 -1.51
C ALA A 110 0.29 -1.52 -1.73
N THR A 111 0.55 -0.78 -0.65
CA THR A 111 0.97 0.62 -0.71
C THR A 111 2.46 0.72 -1.02
N LEU A 112 2.83 0.92 -2.30
CA LEU A 112 4.23 1.10 -2.75
C LEU A 112 4.37 2.33 -3.65
N LYS A 113 5.59 2.87 -3.79
CA LYS A 113 5.85 4.06 -4.61
C LYS A 113 5.88 3.71 -6.11
N ARG A 114 4.76 4.00 -6.77
CA ARG A 114 4.46 4.15 -8.22
C ARG A 114 5.03 3.11 -9.21
N SER A 115 4.13 2.51 -9.97
CA SER A 115 4.12 2.56 -11.45
C SER A 115 2.63 2.61 -11.90
N VAL A 116 2.23 3.65 -12.64
CA VAL A 116 1.63 3.63 -14.01
C VAL A 116 0.27 2.91 -14.16
N ALA A 117 -0.69 3.63 -14.74
CA ALA A 117 -2.05 3.21 -15.10
C ALA A 117 -3.05 2.95 -13.94
N ASN A 118 -3.71 4.05 -13.54
CA ASN A 118 -5.12 4.19 -13.19
C ASN A 118 -6.03 2.95 -13.41
N SER A 119 -5.89 1.89 -12.63
CA SER A 119 -6.98 0.95 -12.40
C SER A 119 -7.64 1.36 -11.09
N ARG A 120 -8.74 2.12 -11.20
CA ARG A 120 -9.61 2.50 -10.06
C ARG A 120 -10.31 1.30 -9.42
N ASN A 121 -10.07 0.11 -9.96
CA ASN A 121 -10.77 -1.12 -9.63
C ASN A 121 -9.73 -2.17 -9.25
N ASN A 122 -10.02 -2.95 -8.20
CA ASN A 122 -9.30 -4.17 -7.88
C ASN A 122 -9.48 -5.15 -9.05
N THR A 123 -8.59 -5.12 -10.04
CA THR A 123 -8.66 -5.99 -11.21
C THR A 123 -7.80 -7.21 -10.97
N VAL A 124 -8.42 -8.37 -11.13
CA VAL A 124 -7.73 -9.66 -11.14
C VAL A 124 -7.36 -9.94 -12.58
N ALA A 125 -6.08 -9.89 -12.91
CA ALA A 125 -5.56 -10.26 -14.23
C ALA A 125 -4.93 -11.65 -14.18
N THR A 126 -5.26 -12.53 -15.12
CA THR A 126 -4.65 -13.85 -15.25
C THR A 126 -3.40 -13.73 -16.11
N ILE A 127 -2.22 -14.06 -15.58
CA ILE A 127 -0.98 -14.23 -16.35
C ILE A 127 -0.73 -15.73 -16.51
N SER A 128 -1.11 -16.27 -17.66
CA SER A 128 -0.59 -17.58 -18.04
C SER A 128 0.91 -17.42 -18.31
N THR A 129 1.76 -18.24 -17.67
CA THR A 129 3.22 -18.23 -17.86
C THR A 129 3.68 -19.54 -18.51
N GLY A 130 2.98 -19.98 -19.54
CA GLY A 130 3.41 -21.09 -20.41
C GLY A 130 4.29 -20.61 -21.58
N PRO A 131 5.04 -21.51 -22.26
CA PRO A 131 5.84 -21.18 -23.45
C PRO A 131 5.02 -20.61 -24.62
N GLU A 132 3.69 -20.72 -24.56
CA GLU A 132 2.73 -20.22 -25.56
C GLU A 132 1.79 -19.15 -24.99
N ALA A 133 2.05 -18.65 -23.78
CA ALA A 133 1.12 -17.76 -23.11
C ALA A 133 1.26 -16.31 -23.60
N GLU A 134 0.26 -15.88 -24.38
CA GLU A 134 0.02 -14.46 -24.62
C GLU A 134 -0.36 -13.80 -23.29
N ILE A 135 0.43 -12.79 -22.89
CA ILE A 135 0.09 -11.93 -21.76
C ILE A 135 -1.24 -11.27 -22.12
N ALA A 136 -2.34 -11.75 -21.53
CA ALA A 136 -3.64 -11.13 -21.61
C ALA A 136 -3.58 -9.79 -20.86
N THR A 137 -2.99 -8.81 -21.56
CA THR A 137 -2.75 -7.47 -21.09
C THR A 137 -4.09 -6.79 -21.00
N THR A 138 -4.56 -6.52 -19.79
CA THR A 138 -5.35 -5.32 -19.52
C THR A 138 -5.39 -5.07 -18.01
N SER A 139 -4.44 -4.25 -17.55
CA SER A 139 -4.55 -3.28 -16.42
C SER A 139 -3.50 -3.37 -15.31
N CYS A 140 -2.54 -4.29 -15.35
CA CYS A 140 -1.43 -4.18 -14.41
C CYS A 140 -0.11 -4.71 -14.95
N ASP A 141 0.77 -3.75 -15.22
CA ASP A 141 2.13 -4.01 -15.63
C ASP A 141 2.94 -4.57 -14.44
N LEU A 142 4.07 -5.21 -14.73
CA LEU A 142 5.04 -5.64 -13.73
C LEU A 142 5.66 -4.40 -13.06
N ASP A 143 5.94 -4.48 -11.76
CA ASP A 143 6.47 -3.40 -10.90
C ASP A 143 5.55 -2.23 -10.56
N THR A 144 4.27 -2.37 -10.93
CA THR A 144 3.25 -1.33 -10.76
C THR A 144 2.72 -1.23 -9.33
N GLY A 145 3.01 -2.22 -8.49
CA GLY A 145 2.39 -2.43 -7.17
C GLY A 145 1.26 -3.47 -7.25
N GLY A 146 0.73 -3.88 -6.10
CA GLY A 146 -0.25 -4.96 -6.01
C GLY A 146 0.34 -6.29 -5.55
N TRP A 147 -0.43 -7.37 -5.72
CA TRP A 147 -0.10 -8.71 -5.31
C TRP A 147 -0.01 -9.64 -6.51
N ILE A 148 0.86 -10.63 -6.43
CA ILE A 148 0.98 -11.72 -7.39
C ILE A 148 0.66 -12.99 -6.62
N TYR A 149 -0.25 -13.80 -7.14
CA TYR A 149 -0.71 -15.02 -6.49
C TYR A 149 -0.69 -16.19 -7.46
N SER A 150 -0.13 -17.33 -7.08
CA SER A 150 -0.23 -18.58 -7.83
C SER A 150 -1.28 -19.50 -7.21
N PRO A 151 -2.38 -19.83 -7.90
CA PRO A 151 -3.38 -20.80 -7.45
C PRO A 151 -2.85 -22.25 -7.45
N ASN A 152 -1.71 -22.53 -8.09
CA ASN A 152 -1.13 -23.87 -8.12
C ASN A 152 -0.26 -24.15 -6.89
N SER A 153 0.50 -23.14 -6.44
CA SER A 153 1.42 -23.27 -5.31
C SER A 153 0.92 -22.59 -4.03
N GLY A 154 -0.12 -21.75 -4.11
CA GLY A 154 -0.56 -20.91 -3.00
C GLY A 154 0.37 -19.72 -2.72
N ASP A 155 1.44 -19.56 -3.51
CA ASP A 155 2.42 -18.50 -3.31
C ASP A 155 1.79 -17.14 -3.58
N CYS A 156 1.92 -16.23 -2.62
CA CYS A 156 1.54 -14.83 -2.78
C CYS A 156 2.75 -13.93 -2.53
N ARG A 157 3.01 -12.94 -3.39
CA ARG A 157 4.12 -11.98 -3.28
C ARG A 157 3.71 -10.59 -3.72
N ILE A 158 4.56 -9.61 -3.43
CA ILE A 158 4.37 -8.22 -3.86
C ILE A 158 4.78 -8.07 -5.34
N ASN A 159 4.00 -7.35 -6.14
CA ASN A 159 4.34 -6.97 -7.53
C ASN A 159 5.28 -5.75 -7.55
N HIS A 160 6.50 -5.91 -7.00
CA HIS A 160 7.54 -4.89 -7.04
C HIS A 160 8.94 -5.50 -6.88
N GLN A 161 9.86 -5.15 -7.77
CA GLN A 161 11.26 -5.56 -7.75
C GLN A 161 11.91 -5.26 -6.39
N GLY A 162 12.63 -6.25 -5.86
CA GLY A 162 13.41 -6.11 -4.61
C GLY A 162 12.62 -6.16 -3.31
N THR A 163 11.28 -6.17 -3.34
CA THR A 163 10.46 -6.23 -2.11
C THR A 163 10.22 -7.66 -1.60
N ASP A 164 10.24 -8.64 -2.50
CA ASP A 164 10.15 -10.08 -2.22
C ASP A 164 11.11 -10.85 -3.13
N THR A 165 12.05 -11.59 -2.55
CA THR A 165 13.07 -12.38 -3.28
C THR A 165 12.65 -13.84 -3.49
N SER A 166 11.45 -14.22 -3.05
CA SER A 166 10.93 -15.56 -3.33
C SER A 166 10.74 -15.73 -4.84
N VAL A 167 11.50 -16.65 -5.43
CA VAL A 167 11.30 -17.09 -6.82
C VAL A 167 9.92 -17.74 -6.91
N LEU A 168 9.10 -17.36 -7.90
CA LEU A 168 7.89 -18.11 -8.22
C LEU A 168 8.30 -19.55 -8.52
N THR A 169 7.92 -20.47 -7.65
CA THR A 169 8.36 -21.86 -7.76
C THR A 169 7.62 -22.64 -8.86
N ASP A 170 6.61 -22.04 -9.50
CA ASP A 170 5.82 -22.65 -10.55
C ASP A 170 5.66 -21.72 -11.78
N PRO A 171 5.98 -22.19 -13.01
CA PRO A 171 5.60 -21.52 -14.26
C PRO A 171 4.11 -21.65 -14.63
N GLY A 172 3.28 -22.37 -13.87
CA GLY A 172 1.84 -22.53 -14.14
C GLY A 172 0.98 -21.37 -13.63
N SER A 173 0.15 -20.81 -14.51
CA SER A 173 -1.03 -19.96 -14.21
C SER A 173 -0.90 -18.96 -13.06
N THR A 174 -0.07 -17.93 -13.18
CA THR A 174 0.05 -16.88 -12.18
C THR A 174 -1.09 -15.86 -12.29
N MET A 175 -1.70 -15.45 -11.18
CA MET A 175 -2.71 -14.39 -11.14
C MET A 175 -2.10 -13.10 -10.59
N LEU A 176 -2.29 -11.98 -11.29
CA LEU A 176 -1.98 -10.64 -10.80
C LEU A 176 -3.23 -10.05 -10.13
N TYR A 177 -3.14 -9.77 -8.84
CA TYR A 177 -4.17 -9.08 -8.06
C TYR A 177 -3.78 -7.62 -7.87
N CYS A 178 -4.42 -6.77 -8.66
CA CYS A 178 -4.02 -5.39 -8.81
C CYS A 178 -4.90 -4.54 -7.91
N ASN A 179 -4.61 -4.59 -6.60
CA ASN A 179 -5.34 -3.86 -5.59
C ASN A 179 -4.58 -2.58 -5.21
N TYR A 180 -4.70 -1.57 -6.07
CA TYR A 180 -4.15 -0.24 -5.81
C TYR A 180 -5.01 0.47 -4.79
N GLY A 181 -4.47 0.68 -3.60
CA GLY A 181 -5.10 1.58 -2.64
C GLY A 181 -4.94 3.00 -3.16
N HIS A 182 -6.03 3.67 -3.46
CA HIS A 182 -6.03 5.13 -3.48
C HIS A 182 -5.97 5.56 -2.02
N GLU A 183 -4.80 5.93 -1.52
CA GLU A 183 -4.74 6.83 -0.36
C GLU A 183 -5.30 8.16 -0.86
N GLU A 184 -6.58 8.45 -0.58
CA GLU A 184 -7.07 9.83 -0.71
C GLU A 184 -6.21 10.73 0.19
N PRO A 185 -5.75 11.89 -0.33
CA PRO A 185 -4.92 12.83 0.43
C PRO A 185 -5.64 13.44 1.64
#